data_AF-A0A7W2YI96-F1
#
_entry.id   AF-A0A7W2YI96-F1
#
_cell.length_a   1.000
_cell.length_b   1.000
_cell.length_c   1.000
_cell.angle_alpha   90.00
_cell.angle_beta   90.00
_cell.angle_gamma   90.00
#
_symmetry.space_group_name_H-M   'P 1'
#
loop_
_entity.id
_entity.type
_entity.pdbx_description
1 polymer ?
#
loop_
_entity_poly.entity_id
_entity_poly.type
_entity_poly.pdbx_seq_one_letter_code
_entity_poly.pdbx_strand_id
1 'polypeptide(L)'
;MFRSYYGSYRQLLLAITALFIISGCSSDQDKPASNKSSAVSKSSSEGPICDSGDASTSDAPCIISTLKQLQAINDSKLSRAGHYALAADIDASATLKWTNDKGETQGFKPIEDFSGSFDGRGHTISHLYINHSGWGLAGLFAALSEESEISNLRFSDASINSTRPAGILAGRSGGLIRDVHVHGEVKSTDRSGGLVGTLSKGATISNSSSTGSINADGERIGGLVGQNDGSINSSYSLMSVHGGSTVGGLVGRSEGSVKRSYSIVAYPEGPEEERVTARSSISAGLIAMIEDIAVIDESYAVSYAGKSRFDFRGKLLIGKAWGDAEYVTRSYYGSDKVSRPHGPAGKPRRIKDMMRAATYEGWDFDSVWTIDEGKGFPDLRSNPRN
;
A
#
# COMPACT_ATOMS: atom_id res chain seq x y z
N MET A 1 -15.73 -14.90 65.15
CA MET A 1 -16.99 -15.52 64.69
C MET A 1 -16.67 -16.34 63.44
N PHE A 2 -16.62 -17.68 63.61
CA PHE A 2 -16.56 -18.82 62.66
C PHE A 2 -15.89 -18.66 61.26
N ARG A 3 -14.66 -19.19 61.05
CA ARG A 3 -14.24 -20.57 60.61
C ARG A 3 -14.57 -20.85 59.11
N SER A 4 -13.63 -20.80 58.15
CA SER A 4 -12.56 -21.77 57.80
C SER A 4 -13.03 -23.22 57.61
N TYR A 5 -12.86 -23.78 56.40
CA TYR A 5 -12.51 -25.20 56.21
C TYR A 5 -11.71 -25.44 54.91
N TYR A 6 -10.50 -25.95 55.12
CA TYR A 6 -9.59 -26.63 54.18
C TYR A 6 -9.76 -28.16 54.37
N GLY A 7 -9.42 -28.95 53.34
CA GLY A 7 -9.19 -30.41 53.43
C GLY A 7 -9.65 -31.13 52.16
N SER A 8 -8.89 -31.81 51.30
CA SER A 8 -7.65 -32.61 51.31
C SER A 8 -7.89 -34.13 51.14
N TYR A 9 -7.08 -34.72 50.26
CA TYR A 9 -6.61 -36.12 50.17
C TYR A 9 -7.27 -37.18 49.25
N ARG A 10 -6.40 -37.66 48.32
CA ARG A 10 -5.97 -39.05 48.00
C ARG A 10 -6.74 -39.93 47.00
N GLN A 11 -6.03 -40.18 45.88
CA GLN A 11 -5.68 -41.47 45.24
C GLN A 11 -6.52 -42.72 45.58
N LEU A 12 -6.98 -43.41 44.53
CA LEU A 12 -6.87 -44.87 44.45
C LEU A 12 -6.78 -45.34 42.98
N LEU A 13 -5.72 -46.09 42.71
CA LEU A 13 -5.41 -46.88 41.53
C LEU A 13 -5.97 -48.30 41.76
N LEU A 14 -6.56 -48.97 40.77
CA LEU A 14 -6.51 -50.45 40.68
C LEU A 14 -6.91 -50.95 39.29
N ALA A 15 -5.96 -51.67 38.69
CA ALA A 15 -6.06 -52.44 37.46
C ALA A 15 -6.65 -53.83 37.72
N ILE A 16 -7.39 -54.40 36.77
CA ILE A 16 -7.58 -55.87 36.65
C ILE A 16 -7.50 -56.29 35.17
N THR A 17 -6.35 -56.88 34.86
CA THR A 17 -6.02 -58.07 34.03
C THR A 17 -6.95 -58.61 32.94
N ALA A 18 -6.30 -58.91 31.81
CA ALA A 18 -6.75 -59.64 30.62
C ALA A 18 -6.99 -61.15 30.85
N LEU A 19 -7.79 -61.75 29.95
CA LEU A 19 -7.71 -63.18 29.63
C LEU A 19 -7.92 -63.41 28.12
N PHE A 20 -6.92 -64.05 27.50
CA PHE A 20 -6.92 -64.61 26.15
C PHE A 20 -7.66 -65.96 26.12
N ILE A 21 -8.45 -66.24 25.08
CA ILE A 21 -8.64 -67.60 24.54
C ILE A 21 -8.60 -67.54 23.00
N ILE A 22 -7.85 -68.48 22.42
CA ILE A 22 -7.51 -68.65 21.00
C ILE A 22 -8.39 -69.75 20.39
N SER A 23 -8.69 -69.59 19.09
CA SER A 23 -8.81 -70.62 18.03
C SER A 23 -10.19 -71.16 17.63
N GLY A 24 -10.42 -71.15 16.31
CA GLY A 24 -11.45 -71.93 15.62
C GLY A 24 -11.73 -71.45 14.19
N CYS A 25 -11.01 -72.00 13.20
CA CYS A 25 -11.28 -71.87 11.75
C CYS A 25 -12.66 -72.46 11.35
N SER A 26 -13.34 -71.87 10.36
CA SER A 26 -13.72 -72.54 9.08
C SER A 26 -14.67 -71.69 8.21
N SER A 27 -14.28 -71.55 6.93
CA SER A 27 -15.06 -71.48 5.67
C SER A 27 -16.24 -70.50 5.49
N ASP A 28 -16.05 -69.57 4.54
CA ASP A 28 -16.73 -69.50 3.23
C ASP A 28 -17.52 -68.22 2.84
N GLN A 29 -17.10 -67.68 1.67
CA GLN A 29 -17.80 -66.90 0.63
C GLN A 29 -18.01 -65.36 0.75
N ASP A 30 -17.16 -64.65 -0.02
CA ASP A 30 -17.44 -63.56 -0.98
C ASP A 30 -18.30 -62.33 -0.62
N LYS A 31 -17.63 -61.17 -0.53
CA LYS A 31 -18.01 -59.89 -1.17
C LYS A 31 -16.88 -58.84 -1.07
N PRO A 32 -16.49 -58.12 -2.15
CA PRO A 32 -15.43 -57.13 -2.06
C PRO A 32 -15.99 -55.77 -1.64
N ALA A 33 -15.53 -55.26 -0.49
CA ALA A 33 -15.66 -53.84 -0.15
C ALA A 33 -14.33 -53.14 -0.48
N SER A 34 -14.40 -52.24 -1.45
CA SER A 34 -13.30 -51.36 -1.86
C SER A 34 -12.92 -50.44 -0.70
N ASN A 35 -11.81 -50.75 -0.03
CA ASN A 35 -11.31 -49.90 1.04
C ASN A 35 -10.57 -48.72 0.43
N LYS A 36 -11.17 -47.53 0.55
CA LYS A 36 -10.61 -46.25 0.16
C LYS A 36 -9.27 -46.05 0.86
N SER A 37 -8.23 -45.90 0.07
CA SER A 37 -6.94 -45.34 0.49
C SER A 37 -7.18 -44.03 1.22
N SER A 38 -6.85 -44.00 2.50
CA SER A 38 -6.69 -42.80 3.32
C SER A 38 -5.63 -41.90 2.68
N ALA A 39 -6.09 -40.85 1.99
CA ALA A 39 -5.21 -39.80 1.50
C ALA A 39 -4.73 -38.96 2.69
N VAL A 40 -3.42 -38.95 2.89
CA VAL A 40 -2.68 -38.06 3.78
C VAL A 40 -3.08 -36.62 3.46
N SER A 41 -3.56 -35.89 4.47
CA SER A 41 -3.85 -34.46 4.40
C SER A 41 -2.54 -33.69 4.16
N LYS A 42 -2.28 -33.31 2.90
CA LYS A 42 -1.31 -32.25 2.61
C LYS A 42 -1.88 -30.94 3.15
N SER A 43 -1.15 -30.32 4.07
CA SER A 43 -1.30 -28.92 4.43
C SER A 43 -1.14 -28.09 3.15
N SER A 44 -2.25 -27.57 2.60
CA SER A 44 -2.25 -26.77 1.38
C SER A 44 -2.30 -25.29 1.73
N SER A 45 -1.15 -24.63 1.70
CA SER A 45 -1.00 -23.16 1.67
C SER A 45 -1.53 -22.50 0.38
N GLU A 46 -2.32 -23.23 -0.42
CA GLU A 46 -2.66 -22.93 -1.81
C GLU A 46 -4.15 -22.65 -2.05
N GLY A 47 -5.02 -22.64 -1.03
CA GLY A 47 -6.43 -22.27 -1.17
C GLY A 47 -7.18 -22.89 -2.37
N PRO A 48 -8.40 -22.44 -2.69
CA PRO A 48 -9.05 -22.77 -3.96
C PRO A 48 -8.54 -21.88 -5.09
N ILE A 49 -8.55 -22.36 -6.33
CA ILE A 49 -8.29 -21.52 -7.51
C ILE A 49 -9.47 -20.55 -7.70
N CYS A 50 -9.20 -19.32 -8.15
CA CYS A 50 -10.21 -18.27 -8.35
C CYS A 50 -11.07 -18.42 -9.60
N ASP A 51 -11.80 -19.53 -9.67
CA ASP A 51 -12.73 -19.86 -10.75
C ASP A 51 -14.03 -20.52 -10.26
N SER A 52 -14.11 -21.00 -9.02
CA SER A 52 -15.23 -21.82 -8.54
C SER A 52 -16.32 -21.10 -7.73
N GLY A 53 -16.13 -19.82 -7.33
CA GLY A 53 -17.07 -19.15 -6.42
C GLY A 53 -17.14 -19.79 -5.03
N ASP A 54 -16.19 -20.68 -4.71
CA ASP A 54 -16.04 -21.28 -3.40
C ASP A 54 -15.75 -20.21 -2.34
N ALA A 55 -16.17 -20.49 -1.11
CA ALA A 55 -15.90 -19.60 0.02
C ALA A 55 -14.38 -19.48 0.24
N SER A 56 -13.87 -18.26 0.11
CA SER A 56 -12.51 -17.91 0.54
C SER A 56 -12.53 -17.50 2.00
N THR A 57 -11.46 -17.85 2.72
CA THR A 57 -11.23 -17.43 4.11
C THR A 57 -9.83 -16.84 4.22
N SER A 58 -9.54 -16.15 5.32
CA SER A 58 -8.18 -15.63 5.59
C SER A 58 -7.11 -16.73 5.52
N ASP A 59 -7.45 -17.94 5.99
CA ASP A 59 -6.51 -19.07 6.10
C ASP A 59 -6.44 -19.92 4.81
N ALA A 60 -7.45 -19.78 3.95
CA ALA A 60 -7.52 -20.41 2.63
C ALA A 60 -8.01 -19.38 1.60
N PRO A 61 -7.14 -18.42 1.22
CA PRO A 61 -7.50 -17.40 0.25
C PRO A 61 -7.63 -18.01 -1.14
N CYS A 62 -8.51 -17.43 -1.93
CA CYS A 62 -8.64 -17.72 -3.34
C CYS A 62 -7.35 -17.34 -4.09
N ILE A 63 -6.79 -18.27 -4.86
CA ILE A 63 -5.51 -18.07 -5.55
C ILE A 63 -5.68 -17.53 -6.96
N ILE A 64 -5.00 -16.41 -7.20
CA ILE A 64 -4.92 -15.71 -8.48
C ILE A 64 -3.55 -15.95 -9.09
N SER A 65 -3.53 -16.52 -10.30
CA SER A 65 -2.33 -16.78 -11.09
C SER A 65 -2.41 -16.18 -12.50
N THR A 66 -3.56 -15.62 -12.88
CA THR A 66 -3.78 -15.04 -14.21
C THR A 66 -4.48 -13.69 -14.14
N LEU A 67 -4.24 -12.85 -15.15
CA LEU A 67 -4.91 -11.57 -15.31
C LEU A 67 -6.45 -11.71 -15.37
N LYS A 68 -6.96 -12.80 -15.97
CA LYS A 68 -8.40 -13.05 -16.06
C LYS A 68 -9.02 -13.33 -14.68
N GLN A 69 -8.34 -14.12 -13.84
CA GLN A 69 -8.76 -14.36 -12.45
C GLN A 69 -8.76 -13.06 -11.64
N LEU A 70 -7.75 -12.20 -11.83
CA LEU A 70 -7.71 -10.89 -11.18
C LEU A 70 -8.93 -10.02 -11.58
N GLN A 71 -9.25 -9.96 -12.87
CA GLN A 71 -10.41 -9.19 -13.34
C GLN A 71 -11.74 -9.80 -12.86
N ALA A 72 -11.79 -11.12 -12.66
CA ALA A 72 -12.98 -11.84 -12.22
C ALA A 72 -13.46 -11.49 -10.81
N ILE A 73 -12.66 -10.79 -9.98
CA ILE A 73 -13.13 -10.25 -8.69
C ILE A 73 -14.34 -9.31 -8.87
N ASN A 74 -14.49 -8.71 -10.06
CA ASN A 74 -15.64 -7.92 -10.43
C ASN A 74 -16.87 -8.73 -10.91
N ASP A 75 -16.73 -10.04 -11.11
CA ASP A 75 -17.84 -10.92 -11.51
C ASP A 75 -18.65 -11.31 -10.27
N SER A 76 -19.97 -11.42 -10.45
CA SER A 76 -20.94 -11.99 -9.51
C SER A 76 -20.56 -13.35 -8.93
N LYS A 77 -19.68 -14.12 -9.59
CA LYS A 77 -19.20 -15.42 -9.12
C LYS A 77 -18.22 -15.30 -7.96
N LEU A 78 -17.50 -14.19 -7.84
CA LEU A 78 -16.53 -13.96 -6.78
C LEU A 78 -17.05 -12.88 -5.83
N SER A 79 -16.72 -13.01 -4.55
CA SER A 79 -17.13 -12.03 -3.54
C SER A 79 -16.09 -10.93 -3.42
N ARG A 80 -16.48 -9.67 -3.52
CA ARG A 80 -15.62 -8.52 -3.18
C ARG A 80 -15.27 -8.42 -1.69
N ALA A 81 -15.95 -9.20 -0.85
CA ALA A 81 -15.61 -9.43 0.55
C ALA A 81 -14.70 -10.66 0.74
N GLY A 82 -14.29 -11.33 -0.34
CA GLY A 82 -13.47 -12.54 -0.32
C GLY A 82 -12.00 -12.27 -0.02
N HIS A 83 -11.27 -13.35 0.30
CA HIS A 83 -9.84 -13.31 0.57
C HIS A 83 -9.07 -13.85 -0.63
N TYR A 84 -8.10 -13.10 -1.12
CA TYR A 84 -7.36 -13.39 -2.34
C TYR A 84 -5.86 -13.37 -2.08
N ALA A 85 -5.12 -14.24 -2.78
CA ALA A 85 -3.67 -14.17 -2.80
C ALA A 85 -3.10 -14.44 -4.19
N LEU A 86 -2.01 -13.76 -4.55
CA LEU A 86 -1.28 -14.05 -5.78
C LEU A 86 -0.41 -15.30 -5.60
N ALA A 87 -0.34 -16.15 -6.64
CA ALA A 87 0.60 -17.27 -6.71
C ALA A 87 1.74 -17.06 -7.73
N ALA A 88 1.65 -16.00 -8.53
CA ALA A 88 2.65 -15.64 -9.51
C ALA A 88 2.56 -14.15 -9.83
N ASP A 89 3.61 -13.62 -10.44
CA ASP A 89 3.57 -12.30 -11.06
C ASP A 89 2.53 -12.30 -12.19
N ILE A 90 1.83 -11.16 -12.36
CA ILE A 90 0.77 -10.98 -13.34
C ILE A 90 1.23 -9.95 -14.37
N ASP A 91 1.48 -10.38 -15.61
CA ASP A 91 1.63 -9.45 -16.72
C ASP A 91 0.26 -8.96 -17.20
N ALA A 92 -0.04 -7.69 -16.92
CA ALA A 92 -1.27 -7.01 -17.29
C ALA A 92 -1.17 -6.26 -18.62
N SER A 93 -0.12 -6.46 -19.43
CA SER A 93 0.09 -5.78 -20.72
C SER A 93 -1.10 -5.92 -21.70
N ALA A 94 -1.86 -7.02 -21.60
CA ALA A 94 -3.06 -7.24 -22.40
C ALA A 94 -4.16 -6.20 -22.15
N THR A 95 -4.19 -5.59 -20.96
CA THR A 95 -5.22 -4.59 -20.57
C THR A 95 -5.18 -3.36 -21.46
N LEU A 96 -4.04 -2.99 -22.02
CA LEU A 96 -3.92 -1.86 -22.96
C LEU A 96 -4.85 -1.98 -24.20
N LYS A 97 -5.28 -3.20 -24.53
CA LYS A 97 -6.16 -3.49 -25.67
C LYS A 97 -7.62 -3.77 -25.25
N TRP A 98 -7.95 -3.70 -23.96
CA TRP A 98 -9.30 -3.98 -23.48
C TRP A 98 -10.22 -2.78 -23.72
N THR A 99 -11.35 -3.05 -24.36
CA THR A 99 -12.33 -2.05 -24.77
C THR A 99 -13.66 -2.26 -24.05
N ASN A 100 -14.42 -1.18 -23.90
CA ASN A 100 -15.82 -1.25 -23.49
C ASN A 100 -16.74 -1.71 -24.65
N ASP A 101 -18.05 -1.79 -24.40
CA ASP A 101 -19.06 -2.18 -25.40
C ASP A 101 -19.15 -1.24 -26.60
N LYS A 102 -18.59 -0.02 -26.49
CA LYS A 102 -18.51 0.97 -27.57
C LYS A 102 -17.21 0.89 -28.37
N GLY A 103 -16.30 -0.03 -28.03
CA GLY A 103 -15.00 -0.18 -28.67
C GLY A 103 -13.94 0.83 -28.21
N GLU A 104 -14.20 1.58 -27.13
CA GLU A 104 -13.25 2.55 -26.58
C GLU A 104 -12.30 1.84 -25.62
N THR A 105 -10.99 2.08 -25.74
CA THR A 105 -9.98 1.50 -24.85
C THR A 105 -10.15 1.99 -23.41
N GLN A 106 -10.52 1.08 -22.51
CA GLN A 106 -10.77 1.35 -21.09
C GLN A 106 -9.76 0.68 -20.16
N GLY A 107 -9.06 -0.36 -20.62
CA GLY A 107 -8.11 -1.05 -19.77
C GLY A 107 -8.77 -2.08 -18.85
N PHE A 108 -8.05 -2.41 -17.77
CA PHE A 108 -8.59 -3.18 -16.66
C PHE A 108 -9.75 -2.40 -16.03
N LYS A 109 -10.87 -3.08 -15.76
CA LYS A 109 -12.00 -2.51 -15.02
C LYS A 109 -11.65 -2.51 -13.54
N PRO A 110 -11.51 -1.33 -12.88
CA PRO A 110 -11.21 -1.24 -11.45
C PRO A 110 -12.13 -2.11 -10.60
N ILE A 111 -11.58 -2.73 -9.55
CA ILE A 111 -12.37 -3.52 -8.58
C ILE A 111 -13.14 -2.55 -7.68
N GLU A 112 -14.47 -2.61 -7.74
CA GLU A 112 -15.35 -1.72 -7.00
C GLU A 112 -15.63 -2.24 -5.58
N ASP A 113 -15.76 -1.34 -4.62
CA ASP A 113 -16.22 -1.59 -3.24
C ASP A 113 -15.66 -2.87 -2.60
N PHE A 114 -14.34 -3.03 -2.65
CA PHE A 114 -13.65 -4.19 -2.10
C PHE A 114 -13.58 -4.12 -0.57
N SER A 115 -13.93 -5.21 0.09
CA SER A 115 -14.00 -5.32 1.56
C SER A 115 -13.34 -6.56 2.14
N GLY A 116 -12.73 -7.38 1.30
CA GLY A 116 -11.98 -8.54 1.74
C GLY A 116 -10.49 -8.27 1.88
N SER A 117 -9.67 -9.31 1.74
CA SER A 117 -8.20 -9.20 1.80
C SER A 117 -7.55 -9.57 0.47
N PHE A 118 -6.44 -8.89 0.14
CA PHE A 118 -5.62 -9.19 -1.04
C PHE A 118 -4.15 -9.23 -0.64
N ASP A 119 -3.59 -10.43 -0.59
CA ASP A 119 -2.18 -10.68 -0.29
C ASP A 119 -1.39 -10.93 -1.59
N GLY A 120 -0.57 -9.96 -1.98
CA GLY A 120 0.30 -10.10 -3.14
C GLY A 120 1.39 -11.15 -2.94
N ARG A 121 1.70 -11.60 -1.71
CA ARG A 121 2.79 -12.55 -1.41
C ARG A 121 4.15 -12.18 -1.99
N GLY A 122 4.37 -10.87 -2.21
CA GLY A 122 5.56 -10.32 -2.84
C GLY A 122 5.53 -10.33 -4.38
N HIS A 123 4.46 -10.81 -5.01
CA HIS A 123 4.33 -10.81 -6.47
C HIS A 123 4.08 -9.42 -7.05
N THR A 124 4.42 -9.29 -8.32
CA THR A 124 4.30 -8.05 -9.09
C THR A 124 3.16 -8.12 -10.09
N ILE A 125 2.38 -7.05 -10.19
CA ILE A 125 1.46 -6.80 -11.31
C ILE A 125 2.15 -5.80 -12.25
N SER A 126 2.59 -6.24 -13.42
CA SER A 126 3.31 -5.41 -14.38
C SER A 126 2.40 -4.88 -15.49
N HIS A 127 2.70 -3.70 -16.04
CA HIS A 127 2.04 -3.13 -17.22
C HIS A 127 0.51 -2.97 -17.09
N LEU A 128 0.01 -2.75 -15.87
CA LEU A 128 -1.41 -2.52 -15.63
C LEU A 128 -1.85 -1.22 -16.31
N TYR A 129 -2.77 -1.29 -17.26
CA TYR A 129 -3.36 -0.12 -17.89
C TYR A 129 -4.83 0.04 -17.46
N ILE A 130 -5.16 1.23 -16.95
CA ILE A 130 -6.52 1.64 -16.60
C ILE A 130 -6.80 3.01 -17.22
N ASN A 131 -7.88 3.12 -17.97
CA ASN A 131 -8.37 4.38 -18.51
C ASN A 131 -9.82 4.61 -18.12
N HIS A 132 -10.03 5.29 -17.00
CA HIS A 132 -11.34 5.52 -16.41
C HIS A 132 -11.74 6.99 -16.49
N SER A 133 -11.91 7.50 -17.71
CA SER A 133 -12.21 8.90 -18.05
C SER A 133 -13.66 9.37 -17.78
N GLY A 134 -14.42 8.61 -16.97
CA GLY A 134 -15.83 8.86 -16.66
C GLY A 134 -16.07 9.51 -15.30
N TRP A 135 -16.93 8.91 -14.47
CA TRP A 135 -17.26 9.41 -13.12
C TRP A 135 -16.71 8.54 -11.98
N GLY A 136 -15.99 7.46 -12.30
CA GLY A 136 -15.47 6.53 -11.31
C GLY A 136 -14.04 6.81 -10.85
N LEU A 137 -13.76 6.37 -9.63
CA LEU A 137 -12.42 6.36 -9.03
C LEU A 137 -11.50 5.39 -9.78
N ALA A 138 -10.19 5.62 -9.77
CA ALA A 138 -9.26 4.78 -10.53
C ALA A 138 -8.07 4.28 -9.71
N GLY A 139 -7.72 3.04 -10.01
CA GLY A 139 -6.65 2.21 -9.43
C GLY A 139 -7.01 0.75 -9.69
N LEU A 140 -6.15 -0.20 -9.31
CA LEU A 140 -6.55 -1.61 -9.32
C LEU A 140 -7.89 -1.79 -8.58
N PHE A 141 -8.03 -1.09 -7.45
CA PHE A 141 -9.28 -0.93 -6.72
C PHE A 141 -9.85 0.48 -6.94
N ALA A 142 -11.11 0.60 -7.35
CA ALA A 142 -11.77 1.90 -7.36
C ALA A 142 -11.91 2.43 -5.92
N ALA A 143 -12.41 1.57 -5.03
CA ALA A 143 -12.60 1.88 -3.62
C ALA A 143 -12.32 0.67 -2.74
N LEU A 144 -11.57 0.91 -1.67
CA LEU A 144 -11.34 -0.01 -0.57
C LEU A 144 -12.19 0.45 0.63
N SER A 145 -12.95 -0.46 1.23
CA SER A 145 -13.76 -0.21 2.44
C SER A 145 -12.92 -0.20 3.72
N GLU A 146 -13.53 0.04 4.87
CA GLU A 146 -12.84 0.10 6.17
C GLU A 146 -12.31 -1.26 6.63
N GLU A 147 -12.94 -2.34 6.19
CA GLU A 147 -12.59 -3.72 6.52
C GLU A 147 -11.52 -4.31 5.59
N SER A 148 -11.21 -3.62 4.50
CA SER A 148 -10.31 -4.15 3.48
C SER A 148 -8.85 -4.19 3.94
N GLU A 149 -8.14 -5.25 3.52
CA GLU A 149 -6.72 -5.43 3.83
C GLU A 149 -5.92 -5.75 2.56
N ILE A 150 -5.01 -4.88 2.17
CA ILE A 150 -4.12 -5.11 1.02
C ILE A 150 -2.68 -5.21 1.53
N SER A 151 -1.97 -6.27 1.15
CA SER A 151 -0.58 -6.40 1.55
C SER A 151 0.36 -7.08 0.57
N ASN A 152 1.67 -6.85 0.76
CA ASN A 152 2.77 -7.56 0.10
C ASN A 152 2.67 -7.54 -1.44
N LEU A 153 2.36 -6.39 -2.04
CA LEU A 153 2.05 -6.29 -3.47
C LEU A 153 2.96 -5.29 -4.16
N ARG A 154 3.45 -5.65 -5.36
CA ARG A 154 4.24 -4.74 -6.19
C ARG A 154 3.54 -4.42 -7.50
N PHE A 155 3.78 -3.23 -8.02
CA PHE A 155 3.41 -2.83 -9.37
C PHE A 155 4.63 -2.32 -10.12
N SER A 156 4.78 -2.73 -11.38
CA SER A 156 5.77 -2.19 -12.30
C SER A 156 5.09 -1.67 -13.57
N ASP A 157 5.50 -0.50 -14.03
CA ASP A 157 5.04 0.12 -15.27
C ASP A 157 3.51 0.24 -15.38
N ALA A 158 2.83 0.56 -14.28
CA ALA A 158 1.39 0.81 -14.29
C ALA A 158 1.08 2.16 -14.97
N SER A 159 -0.04 2.26 -15.67
CA SER A 159 -0.51 3.51 -16.29
C SER A 159 -1.99 3.71 -15.99
N ILE A 160 -2.29 4.71 -15.16
CA ILE A 160 -3.63 5.04 -14.71
C ILE A 160 -4.05 6.39 -15.30
N ASN A 161 -5.20 6.43 -15.96
CA ASN A 161 -5.83 7.65 -16.45
C ASN A 161 -7.22 7.78 -15.83
N SER A 162 -7.53 8.92 -15.23
CA SER A 162 -8.81 9.17 -14.57
C SER A 162 -9.20 10.65 -14.58
N THR A 163 -10.48 10.93 -14.41
CA THR A 163 -11.02 12.28 -14.19
C THR A 163 -11.46 12.50 -12.73
N ARG A 164 -11.18 11.53 -11.86
CA ARG A 164 -11.60 11.44 -10.45
C ARG A 164 -10.40 11.05 -9.58
N PRO A 165 -10.58 10.95 -8.24
CA PRO A 165 -9.46 10.56 -7.40
C PRO A 165 -8.82 9.25 -7.83
N ALA A 166 -7.49 9.27 -7.92
CA ALA A 166 -6.73 8.19 -8.54
C ALA A 166 -5.42 7.88 -7.80
N GLY A 167 -5.06 6.61 -7.83
CA GLY A 167 -3.74 6.09 -7.53
C GLY A 167 -3.54 4.72 -8.16
N ILE A 168 -2.30 4.23 -8.22
CA ILE A 168 -2.02 2.92 -8.87
C ILE A 168 -2.74 1.79 -8.13
N LEU A 169 -2.70 1.81 -6.79
CA LEU A 169 -3.42 0.82 -5.99
C LEU A 169 -4.92 1.16 -5.94
N ALA A 170 -5.27 2.36 -5.47
CA ALA A 170 -6.67 2.72 -5.29
C ALA A 170 -7.01 4.19 -5.51
N GLY A 171 -8.24 4.46 -5.97
CA GLY A 171 -8.74 5.83 -6.01
C GLY A 171 -9.13 6.35 -4.62
N ARG A 172 -9.79 5.51 -3.81
CA ARG A 172 -10.08 5.78 -2.39
C ARG A 172 -9.77 4.57 -1.52
N SER A 173 -9.23 4.80 -0.32
CA SER A 173 -9.04 3.74 0.67
C SER A 173 -9.58 4.09 2.05
N GLY A 174 -10.42 3.20 2.59
CA GLY A 174 -10.86 3.17 3.98
C GLY A 174 -10.10 2.18 4.86
N GLY A 175 -9.35 1.25 4.27
CA GLY A 175 -8.82 0.06 4.96
C GLY A 175 -7.32 0.11 5.27
N LEU A 176 -6.75 -1.07 5.46
CA LEU A 176 -5.33 -1.29 5.74
C LEU A 176 -4.55 -1.59 4.46
N ILE A 177 -3.48 -0.83 4.23
CA ILE A 177 -2.51 -1.06 3.16
C ILE A 177 -1.13 -1.22 3.80
N ARG A 178 -0.45 -2.33 3.55
CA ARG A 178 0.86 -2.63 4.15
C ARG A 178 1.81 -3.30 3.15
N ASP A 179 3.06 -2.86 3.07
CA ASP A 179 4.06 -3.48 2.18
C ASP A 179 3.61 -3.48 0.72
N VAL A 180 3.09 -2.33 0.25
CA VAL A 180 2.68 -2.13 -1.13
C VAL A 180 3.59 -1.12 -1.83
N HIS A 181 4.12 -1.52 -2.98
CA HIS A 181 5.12 -0.74 -3.71
C HIS A 181 4.68 -0.52 -5.15
N VAL A 182 4.53 0.73 -5.56
CA VAL A 182 4.05 1.08 -6.90
C VAL A 182 5.10 1.79 -7.74
N HIS A 183 5.22 1.39 -9.00
CA HIS A 183 5.95 2.09 -10.04
C HIS A 183 5.04 2.31 -11.24
N GLY A 184 4.96 3.54 -11.74
CA GLY A 184 4.17 3.85 -12.92
C GLY A 184 3.83 5.32 -13.10
N GLU A 185 2.88 5.57 -14.01
CA GLU A 185 2.35 6.89 -14.35
C GLU A 185 0.88 7.01 -13.91
N VAL A 186 0.54 8.12 -13.25
CA VAL A 186 -0.84 8.50 -12.91
C VAL A 186 -1.21 9.81 -13.61
N LYS A 187 -2.23 9.80 -14.45
CA LYS A 187 -2.85 11.00 -15.03
C LYS A 187 -4.24 11.22 -14.42
N SER A 188 -4.46 12.36 -13.78
CA SER A 188 -5.79 12.70 -13.28
C SER A 188 -6.09 14.19 -13.19
N THR A 189 -7.37 14.55 -13.33
CA THR A 189 -7.86 15.94 -13.20
C THR A 189 -8.43 16.25 -11.81
N ASP A 190 -8.26 15.35 -10.83
CA ASP A 190 -8.72 15.48 -9.44
C ASP A 190 -7.57 15.10 -8.46
N ARG A 191 -7.88 14.86 -7.19
CA ARG A 191 -6.94 14.42 -6.14
C ARG A 191 -6.18 13.18 -6.59
N SER A 192 -4.86 13.24 -6.56
CA SER A 192 -4.05 12.16 -7.09
C SER A 192 -2.92 11.81 -6.13
N GLY A 193 -2.77 10.52 -5.87
CA GLY A 193 -1.60 9.96 -5.20
C GLY A 193 -0.94 8.92 -6.09
N GLY A 194 0.36 8.72 -5.96
CA GLY A 194 1.01 7.60 -6.65
C GLY A 194 0.42 6.25 -6.23
N LEU A 195 0.13 6.10 -4.94
CA LEU A 195 -0.45 4.88 -4.36
C LEU A 195 -1.97 4.99 -4.22
N VAL A 196 -2.47 6.04 -3.54
CA VAL A 196 -3.89 6.24 -3.24
C VAL A 196 -4.34 7.68 -3.53
N GLY A 197 -5.47 7.87 -4.20
CA GLY A 197 -6.05 9.21 -4.40
C GLY A 197 -6.49 9.86 -3.08
N THR A 198 -7.38 9.21 -2.34
CA THR A 198 -7.87 9.66 -1.03
C THR A 198 -7.77 8.56 0.02
N LEU A 199 -7.08 8.82 1.12
CA LEU A 199 -7.04 7.96 2.31
C LEU A 199 -8.02 8.50 3.35
N SER A 200 -9.08 7.74 3.64
CA SER A 200 -10.16 8.11 4.56
C SER A 200 -9.72 8.03 6.04
N LYS A 201 -10.52 8.65 6.91
CA LYS A 201 -10.38 8.51 8.37
C LYS A 201 -10.46 7.05 8.78
N GLY A 202 -9.58 6.63 9.70
CA GLY A 202 -9.47 5.24 10.17
C GLY A 202 -8.58 4.36 9.30
N ALA A 203 -8.37 4.72 8.03
CA ALA A 203 -7.52 3.98 7.11
C ALA A 203 -6.02 4.14 7.45
N THR A 204 -5.22 3.13 7.11
CA THR A 204 -3.78 3.11 7.39
C THR A 204 -2.98 2.68 6.17
N ILE A 205 -1.92 3.43 5.86
CA ILE A 205 -0.85 3.02 4.93
C ILE A 205 0.43 2.83 5.75
N SER A 206 1.07 1.68 5.59
CA SER A 206 2.33 1.35 6.25
C SER A 206 3.33 0.67 5.32
N ASN A 207 4.63 0.92 5.53
CA ASN A 207 5.72 0.25 4.82
C ASN A 207 5.54 0.26 3.29
N SER A 208 5.05 1.37 2.74
CA SER A 208 4.64 1.44 1.34
C SER A 208 5.40 2.52 0.59
N SER A 209 5.55 2.34 -0.72
CA SER A 209 6.32 3.27 -1.54
C SER A 209 5.71 3.56 -2.89
N SER A 210 5.93 4.77 -3.42
CA SER A 210 5.57 5.13 -4.79
C SER A 210 6.73 5.76 -5.56
N THR A 211 6.88 5.36 -6.82
CA THR A 211 7.90 5.87 -7.76
C THR A 211 7.31 6.02 -9.17
N GLY A 212 7.91 6.86 -10.01
CA GLY A 212 7.43 7.13 -11.36
C GLY A 212 7.00 8.58 -11.55
N SER A 213 5.85 8.81 -12.20
CA SER A 213 5.35 10.16 -12.48
C SER A 213 3.85 10.35 -12.23
N ILE A 214 3.48 11.57 -11.86
CA ILE A 214 2.10 12.03 -11.78
C ILE A 214 1.96 13.24 -12.70
N ASN A 215 0.98 13.19 -13.59
CA ASN A 215 0.62 14.27 -14.50
C ASN A 215 -0.83 14.66 -14.20
N ALA A 216 -1.02 15.63 -13.31
CA ALA A 216 -2.35 15.96 -12.81
C ALA A 216 -2.69 17.44 -12.95
N ASP A 217 -3.91 17.75 -13.34
CA ASP A 217 -4.43 19.12 -13.45
C ASP A 217 -5.37 19.50 -12.28
N GLY A 218 -5.61 18.56 -11.37
CA GLY A 218 -6.48 18.75 -10.21
C GLY A 218 -5.85 19.48 -9.02
N GLU A 219 -6.54 19.39 -7.87
CA GLU A 219 -6.04 19.89 -6.59
C GLU A 219 -5.67 18.72 -5.67
N ARG A 220 -4.73 18.95 -4.74
CA ARG A 220 -4.29 17.97 -3.72
C ARG A 220 -3.61 16.76 -4.35
N ILE A 221 -2.42 17.00 -4.90
CA ILE A 221 -1.58 16.00 -5.52
C ILE A 221 -0.46 15.64 -4.56
N GLY A 222 -0.31 14.37 -4.25
CA GLY A 222 0.78 13.86 -3.41
C GLY A 222 1.55 12.76 -4.10
N GLY A 223 2.86 12.68 -3.88
CA GLY A 223 3.63 11.58 -4.44
C GLY A 223 3.13 10.20 -3.98
N LEU A 224 2.70 10.06 -2.72
CA LEU A 224 2.11 8.82 -2.19
C LEU A 224 0.58 8.91 -2.15
N VAL A 225 0.04 9.96 -1.51
CA VAL A 225 -1.40 10.13 -1.26
C VAL A 225 -1.86 11.54 -1.65
N GLY A 226 -2.94 11.66 -2.42
CA GLY A 226 -3.50 12.98 -2.76
C GLY A 226 -4.07 13.71 -1.55
N GLN A 227 -5.05 13.10 -0.88
CA GLN A 227 -5.64 13.58 0.38
C GLN A 227 -5.54 12.52 1.48
N ASN A 228 -5.01 12.92 2.65
CA ASN A 228 -4.83 12.07 3.81
C ASN A 228 -5.68 12.52 4.99
N ASP A 229 -6.71 11.74 5.32
CA ASP A 229 -7.52 11.90 6.53
C ASP A 229 -7.27 10.73 7.53
N GLY A 230 -6.38 9.80 7.17
CA GLY A 230 -6.03 8.58 7.90
C GLY A 230 -4.64 8.63 8.55
N SER A 231 -3.92 7.51 8.51
CA SER A 231 -2.54 7.41 9.03
C SER A 231 -1.57 6.87 8.00
N ILE A 232 -0.45 7.56 7.81
CA ILE A 232 0.67 7.13 6.97
C ILE A 232 1.87 6.91 7.89
N ASN A 233 2.43 5.71 7.88
CA ASN A 233 3.58 5.34 8.70
C ASN A 233 4.65 4.66 7.84
N SER A 234 5.92 4.97 8.11
CA SER A 234 7.05 4.24 7.54
C SER A 234 6.97 4.08 6.02
N SER A 235 6.63 5.16 5.30
CA SER A 235 6.32 5.11 3.87
C SER A 235 7.03 6.22 3.11
N TYR A 236 7.21 6.06 1.80
CA TYR A 236 7.93 7.06 1.03
C TYR A 236 7.44 7.28 -0.39
N SER A 237 7.80 8.43 -0.95
CA SER A 237 7.60 8.71 -2.37
C SER A 237 8.81 9.32 -3.03
N LEU A 238 9.09 8.81 -4.25
CA LEU A 238 10.07 9.35 -5.19
C LEU A 238 9.38 9.77 -6.50
N MET A 239 8.06 9.97 -6.49
CA MET A 239 7.30 10.39 -7.66
C MET A 239 7.75 11.77 -8.16
N SER A 240 7.88 11.91 -9.48
CA SER A 240 7.90 13.21 -10.15
C SER A 240 6.46 13.70 -10.33
N VAL A 241 6.20 14.99 -10.09
CA VAL A 241 4.84 15.55 -10.19
C VAL A 241 4.81 16.74 -11.14
N HIS A 242 3.97 16.68 -12.16
CA HIS A 242 3.75 17.74 -13.13
C HIS A 242 2.29 18.21 -13.08
N GLY A 243 2.09 19.54 -13.10
CA GLY A 243 0.77 20.15 -13.00
C GLY A 243 0.29 20.38 -11.57
N GLY A 244 -1.03 20.59 -11.42
CA GLY A 244 -1.77 20.69 -10.16
C GLY A 244 -1.62 22.01 -9.40
N SER A 245 -2.64 22.39 -8.64
CA SER A 245 -2.65 23.64 -7.86
C SER A 245 -2.01 23.50 -6.46
N THR A 246 -2.16 22.34 -5.82
CA THR A 246 -1.67 22.03 -4.46
C THR A 246 -0.88 20.73 -4.49
N VAL A 247 0.45 20.77 -4.30
CA VAL A 247 1.35 19.64 -4.57
C VAL A 247 2.34 19.37 -3.44
N GLY A 248 2.24 18.22 -2.79
CA GLY A 248 3.23 17.77 -1.80
C GLY A 248 4.02 16.57 -2.30
N GLY A 249 5.31 16.48 -1.97
CA GLY A 249 6.13 15.35 -2.41
C GLY A 249 5.68 14.01 -1.82
N LEU A 250 5.07 13.99 -0.63
CA LEU A 250 4.42 12.79 -0.07
C LEU A 250 2.90 12.91 -0.12
N VAL A 251 2.34 14.02 0.40
CA VAL A 251 0.91 14.22 0.57
C VAL A 251 0.46 15.58 0.05
N GLY A 252 -0.61 15.64 -0.76
CA GLY A 252 -1.17 16.89 -1.23
C GLY A 252 -1.82 17.72 -0.12
N ARG A 253 -2.84 17.15 0.54
CA ARG A 253 -3.52 17.71 1.72
C ARG A 253 -3.56 16.67 2.85
N SER A 254 -3.31 17.09 4.08
CA SER A 254 -3.40 16.22 5.25
C SER A 254 -4.27 16.81 6.37
N GLU A 255 -5.20 16.02 6.86
CA GLU A 255 -5.84 16.13 8.19
C GLU A 255 -5.46 14.95 9.09
N GLY A 256 -4.88 13.90 8.51
CA GLY A 256 -4.41 12.71 9.20
C GLY A 256 -2.99 12.82 9.74
N SER A 257 -2.45 11.69 10.19
CA SER A 257 -1.07 11.59 10.70
C SER A 257 -0.08 11.12 9.63
N VAL A 258 1.15 11.64 9.69
CA VAL A 258 2.28 11.23 8.87
C VAL A 258 3.48 11.01 9.78
N LYS A 259 3.93 9.77 9.90
CA LYS A 259 5.01 9.37 10.81
C LYS A 259 6.08 8.59 10.09
N ARG A 260 7.36 8.81 10.44
CA ARG A 260 8.50 8.04 9.89
C ARG A 260 8.48 7.92 8.37
N SER A 261 8.03 8.98 7.70
CA SER A 261 7.77 8.93 6.27
C SER A 261 8.55 10.01 5.56
N TYR A 262 8.90 9.78 4.31
CA TYR A 262 9.71 10.75 3.59
C TYR A 262 9.36 10.88 2.11
N SER A 263 9.72 12.02 1.56
CA SER A 263 9.69 12.24 0.13
C SER A 263 11.03 12.72 -0.37
N ILE A 264 11.37 12.30 -1.58
CA ILE A 264 12.44 12.89 -2.35
C ILE A 264 11.81 13.28 -3.68
N VAL A 265 11.49 14.56 -3.80
CA VAL A 265 11.07 15.11 -5.08
C VAL A 265 12.35 15.22 -5.90
N ALA A 266 12.47 14.39 -6.94
CA ALA A 266 13.73 14.06 -7.60
C ALA A 266 14.49 15.25 -8.22
N TYR A 267 15.76 14.97 -8.44
CA TYR A 267 16.90 15.80 -8.84
C TYR A 267 16.69 16.53 -10.20
N PRO A 268 17.03 17.83 -10.34
CA PRO A 268 16.86 18.62 -11.56
C PRO A 268 17.99 18.44 -12.58
N GLU A 269 18.81 17.38 -12.48
CA GLU A 269 19.90 17.13 -13.44
C GLU A 269 19.39 16.26 -14.60
N GLY A 270 18.48 16.85 -15.38
CA GLY A 270 17.98 16.37 -16.67
C GLY A 270 17.64 17.59 -17.55
N PRO A 271 17.39 17.41 -18.87
CA PRO A 271 16.96 18.49 -19.75
C PRO A 271 15.72 19.20 -19.18
N GLU A 272 15.52 20.50 -19.49
CA GLU A 272 14.49 21.31 -18.83
C GLU A 272 13.06 20.77 -18.97
N GLU A 273 12.82 19.96 -19.99
CA GLU A 273 11.56 19.28 -20.32
C GLU A 273 11.23 18.11 -19.39
N GLU A 274 12.22 17.54 -18.69
CA GLU A 274 12.08 16.43 -17.72
C GLU A 274 11.99 16.91 -16.26
N ARG A 275 11.96 18.23 -16.06
CA ARG A 275 11.93 18.83 -14.72
C ARG A 275 10.53 18.77 -14.14
N VAL A 276 10.46 18.44 -12.85
CA VAL A 276 9.25 18.51 -12.02
C VAL A 276 8.68 19.93 -12.07
N THR A 277 7.61 20.13 -12.83
CA THR A 277 6.94 21.42 -13.04
C THR A 277 5.56 21.39 -12.39
N ALA A 278 5.52 21.50 -11.06
CA ALA A 278 4.26 21.78 -10.39
C ALA A 278 3.74 23.14 -10.87
N ARG A 279 2.57 23.19 -11.49
CA ARG A 279 1.90 24.46 -11.87
C ARG A 279 1.16 25.06 -10.67
N SER A 280 1.83 25.04 -9.51
CA SER A 280 1.21 25.12 -8.19
C SER A 280 1.29 26.52 -7.55
N SER A 281 0.25 26.88 -6.79
CA SER A 281 0.25 28.01 -5.86
C SER A 281 0.75 27.63 -4.46
N ILE A 282 0.55 26.37 -4.05
CA ILE A 282 0.93 25.82 -2.73
C ILE A 282 1.63 24.48 -2.93
N SER A 283 2.95 24.46 -2.77
CA SER A 283 3.75 23.24 -2.90
C SER A 283 4.68 23.03 -1.71
N ALA A 284 5.08 21.78 -1.44
CA ALA A 284 6.02 21.45 -0.38
C ALA A 284 6.73 20.12 -0.58
N GLY A 285 7.85 19.94 0.12
CA GLY A 285 8.60 18.71 0.11
C GLY A 285 7.80 17.53 0.66
N LEU A 286 7.24 17.62 1.87
CA LEU A 286 6.47 16.51 2.46
C LEU A 286 4.96 16.68 2.21
N ILE A 287 4.36 17.73 2.78
CA ILE A 287 2.91 17.96 2.75
C ILE A 287 2.60 19.37 2.24
N ALA A 288 1.83 19.49 1.17
CA ALA A 288 1.52 20.82 0.62
C ALA A 288 0.61 21.63 1.55
N MET A 289 -0.42 21.01 2.12
CA MET A 289 -1.45 21.71 2.89
C MET A 289 -1.93 20.91 4.11
N ILE A 290 -2.09 21.60 5.25
CA ILE A 290 -2.73 21.09 6.47
C ILE A 290 -3.90 22.02 6.82
N GLU A 291 -5.12 21.49 6.86
CA GLU A 291 -6.35 22.27 7.11
C GLU A 291 -6.76 22.36 8.58
N ASP A 292 -6.37 21.39 9.40
CA ASP A 292 -6.70 21.34 10.83
C ASP A 292 -5.49 20.78 11.62
N ILE A 293 -5.71 19.78 12.49
CA ILE A 293 -4.65 19.13 13.28
C ILE A 293 -4.12 17.89 12.56
N ALA A 294 -3.04 18.04 11.79
CA ALA A 294 -2.27 16.91 11.27
C ALA A 294 -1.04 16.65 12.15
N VAL A 295 -0.84 15.41 12.60
CA VAL A 295 0.35 15.02 13.38
C VAL A 295 1.46 14.59 12.43
N ILE A 296 2.57 15.34 12.43
CA ILE A 296 3.75 15.02 11.63
C ILE A 296 4.91 14.74 12.57
N ASP A 297 5.45 13.53 12.47
CA ASP A 297 6.51 13.10 13.36
C ASP A 297 7.57 12.29 12.62
N GLU A 298 8.84 12.47 13.01
CA GLU A 298 9.97 11.70 12.47
C GLU A 298 9.97 11.63 10.94
N SER A 299 9.57 12.71 10.27
CA SER A 299 9.31 12.71 8.83
C SER A 299 10.23 13.69 8.10
N TYR A 300 10.54 13.37 6.84
CA TYR A 300 11.67 13.97 6.14
C TYR A 300 11.32 14.37 4.73
N ALA A 301 11.86 15.48 4.25
CA ALA A 301 11.74 15.85 2.85
C ALA A 301 13.08 16.26 2.26
N VAL A 302 13.37 15.78 1.06
CA VAL A 302 14.40 16.34 0.19
C VAL A 302 13.72 16.85 -1.06
N SER A 303 13.97 18.11 -1.38
CA SER A 303 13.38 18.75 -2.55
C SER A 303 14.43 19.66 -3.17
N TYR A 304 14.47 19.66 -4.50
CA TYR A 304 15.38 20.49 -5.27
C TYR A 304 14.60 21.66 -5.85
N ALA A 305 15.06 22.89 -5.60
CA ALA A 305 14.48 24.07 -6.22
C ALA A 305 14.81 24.09 -7.72
N GLY A 306 13.80 24.23 -8.59
CA GLY A 306 14.03 24.55 -9.99
C GLY A 306 14.34 26.05 -10.20
N LYS A 307 14.51 26.45 -11.47
CA LYS A 307 14.97 27.79 -11.89
C LYS A 307 13.81 28.76 -12.22
N SER A 308 12.60 28.27 -12.44
CA SER A 308 11.41 29.06 -12.80
C SER A 308 10.67 29.61 -11.59
N ARG A 309 9.85 30.64 -11.80
CA ARG A 309 8.91 31.14 -10.78
C ARG A 309 7.82 30.14 -10.40
N PHE A 310 7.58 29.15 -11.26
CA PHE A 310 6.66 28.03 -11.05
C PHE A 310 7.37 26.79 -10.52
N ASP A 311 8.69 26.73 -10.66
CA ASP A 311 9.46 25.65 -10.05
C ASP A 311 9.42 25.84 -8.55
N PHE A 312 9.12 24.76 -7.82
CA PHE A 312 9.05 24.66 -6.36
C PHE A 312 9.84 25.77 -5.65
N ARG A 313 9.18 26.90 -5.36
CA ARG A 313 9.79 28.07 -4.73
C ARG A 313 9.99 27.79 -3.25
N GLY A 314 11.00 26.97 -2.92
CA GLY A 314 11.61 26.78 -1.61
C GLY A 314 10.65 26.48 -0.47
N LYS A 315 10.19 25.22 -0.32
CA LYS A 315 9.23 24.85 0.73
C LYS A 315 9.58 23.45 1.18
N LEU A 316 10.49 23.33 2.16
CA LEU A 316 10.16 23.03 3.56
C LEU A 316 9.35 21.74 3.72
N LEU A 317 9.28 21.26 4.94
CA LEU A 317 8.48 20.10 5.26
C LEU A 317 7.01 20.34 4.86
N ILE A 318 6.46 21.53 5.17
CA ILE A 318 5.04 21.88 4.96
C ILE A 318 4.88 23.17 4.14
N GLY A 319 3.90 23.19 3.24
CA GLY A 319 3.64 24.33 2.34
C GLY A 319 2.74 25.40 2.93
N LYS A 320 1.58 24.98 3.48
CA LYS A 320 0.62 25.83 4.19
C LYS A 320 0.00 25.04 5.34
N ALA A 321 -0.13 25.66 6.49
CA ALA A 321 -0.86 25.12 7.63
C ALA A 321 -1.83 26.17 8.18
N TRP A 322 -3.04 25.77 8.54
CA TRP A 322 -3.98 26.59 9.31
C TRP A 322 -3.98 26.07 10.76
N GLY A 323 -3.51 26.88 11.71
CA GLY A 323 -3.29 26.49 13.11
C GLY A 323 -1.82 26.62 13.54
N ASP A 324 -1.57 26.53 14.85
CA ASP A 324 -0.21 26.59 15.40
C ASP A 324 0.59 25.32 15.03
N ALA A 325 1.83 25.49 14.58
CA ALA A 325 2.68 24.42 14.05
C ALA A 325 3.23 23.44 15.12
N GLU A 326 2.60 23.34 16.29
CA GLU A 326 3.01 22.46 17.40
C GLU A 326 2.92 20.97 17.05
N TYR A 327 2.30 20.62 15.93
CA TYR A 327 2.08 19.25 15.49
C TYR A 327 3.21 18.66 14.63
N VAL A 328 4.30 19.40 14.40
CA VAL A 328 5.48 18.92 13.67
C VAL A 328 6.65 18.67 14.62
N THR A 329 6.99 17.40 14.82
CA THR A 329 8.02 16.97 15.75
C THR A 329 9.07 16.09 15.07
N ARG A 330 10.33 16.14 15.54
CA ARG A 330 11.48 15.34 15.04
C ARG A 330 11.57 15.23 13.50
N SER A 331 11.19 16.28 12.78
CA SER A 331 11.04 16.25 11.33
C SER A 331 11.93 17.29 10.65
N TYR A 332 12.45 16.94 9.46
CA TYR A 332 13.56 17.66 8.85
C TYR A 332 13.41 17.84 7.34
N TYR A 333 14.04 18.89 6.82
CA TYR A 333 14.16 19.11 5.38
C TYR A 333 15.62 19.28 4.97
N GLY A 334 15.95 18.81 3.75
CA GLY A 334 17.28 18.95 3.17
C GLY A 334 17.65 20.43 2.92
N SER A 335 18.63 20.96 3.64
CA SER A 335 18.99 22.39 3.62
C SER A 335 19.86 22.82 2.44
N ASP A 336 20.64 21.90 1.89
CA ASP A 336 21.80 22.22 1.04
C ASP A 336 21.41 22.65 -0.37
N LYS A 337 20.12 22.50 -0.70
CA LYS A 337 19.52 22.78 -2.01
C LYS A 337 18.42 23.84 -1.93
N VAL A 338 18.29 24.54 -0.79
CA VAL A 338 17.26 25.56 -0.56
C VAL A 338 17.91 26.94 -0.52
N SER A 339 17.59 27.79 -1.51
CA SER A 339 18.15 29.14 -1.59
C SER A 339 17.46 30.14 -0.65
N ARG A 340 16.19 29.92 -0.28
CA ARG A 340 15.42 30.69 0.72
C ARG A 340 14.30 29.82 1.33
N PRO A 341 14.39 29.37 2.59
CA PRO A 341 13.31 28.61 3.22
C PRO A 341 12.08 29.50 3.45
N HIS A 342 10.90 29.09 2.94
CA HIS A 342 9.62 29.76 3.18
C HIS A 342 8.54 28.73 3.56
N GLY A 343 7.82 28.99 4.67
CA GLY A 343 6.70 28.17 5.16
C GLY A 343 6.86 27.74 6.63
N PRO A 344 5.80 27.16 7.22
CA PRO A 344 5.82 26.73 8.61
C PRO A 344 6.46 25.34 8.74
N ALA A 345 7.38 25.17 9.69
CA ALA A 345 7.78 23.88 10.27
C ALA A 345 8.85 23.01 9.56
N GLY A 346 9.49 22.17 10.39
CA GLY A 346 10.63 21.31 10.08
C GLY A 346 11.99 21.96 10.39
N LYS A 347 12.96 21.17 10.84
CA LYS A 347 14.34 21.66 11.11
C LYS A 347 15.24 21.43 9.89
N PRO A 348 16.08 22.38 9.48
CA PRO A 348 17.03 22.15 8.40
C PRO A 348 18.03 21.04 8.77
N ARG A 349 18.37 20.18 7.81
CA ARG A 349 19.38 19.13 7.94
C ARG A 349 20.16 19.00 6.63
N ARG A 350 21.47 18.75 6.70
CA ARG A 350 22.24 18.57 5.48
C ARG A 350 21.86 17.28 4.79
N ILE A 351 21.82 17.28 3.46
CA ILE A 351 21.45 16.11 2.67
C ILE A 351 22.42 14.95 2.95
N LYS A 352 23.72 15.23 3.07
CA LYS A 352 24.72 14.23 3.44
C LYS A 352 24.49 13.59 4.81
N ASP A 353 23.84 14.31 5.74
CA ASP A 353 23.51 13.79 7.06
C ASP A 353 22.23 12.97 6.99
N MET A 354 21.29 13.33 6.10
CA MET A 354 20.09 12.54 5.78
C MET A 354 20.42 11.23 5.03
N MET A 355 21.65 11.01 4.60
CA MET A 355 22.12 9.72 4.05
C MET A 355 22.73 8.81 5.13
N ARG A 356 22.42 9.06 6.42
CA ARG A 356 22.96 8.31 7.55
C ARG A 356 21.85 7.86 8.49
N ALA A 357 21.88 6.60 8.92
CA ALA A 357 20.89 6.03 9.84
C ALA A 357 20.74 6.86 11.12
N ALA A 358 21.87 7.39 11.63
CA ALA A 358 21.93 8.22 12.83
C ALA A 358 21.10 9.52 12.77
N THR A 359 20.65 9.96 11.58
CA THR A 359 19.74 11.12 11.46
C THR A 359 18.29 10.75 11.77
N TYR A 360 17.92 9.47 11.64
CA TYR A 360 16.55 8.98 11.68
C TYR A 360 16.21 8.43 13.06
N GLU A 361 16.03 9.33 14.03
CA GLU A 361 15.59 8.96 15.37
C GLU A 361 14.19 8.31 15.32
N GLY A 362 14.01 7.18 16.04
CA GLY A 362 12.75 6.43 16.09
C GLY A 362 12.49 5.49 14.92
N TRP A 363 13.36 5.46 13.91
CA TRP A 363 13.23 4.56 12.77
C TRP A 363 13.81 3.18 13.11
N ASP A 364 13.08 2.12 12.73
CA ASP A 364 13.50 0.74 12.89
C ASP A 364 14.32 0.29 11.67
N PHE A 365 15.64 0.33 11.79
CA PHE A 365 16.57 -0.19 10.77
C PHE A 365 16.84 -1.70 10.90
N ASP A 366 16.29 -2.36 11.90
CA ASP A 366 16.43 -3.81 12.09
C ASP A 366 15.40 -4.56 11.23
N SER A 367 14.15 -4.07 11.22
CA SER A 367 13.02 -4.78 10.58
C SER A 367 12.35 -4.03 9.43
N VAL A 368 12.32 -2.69 9.43
CA VAL A 368 11.56 -1.91 8.43
C VAL A 368 12.47 -1.29 7.37
N TRP A 369 13.50 -0.59 7.82
CA TRP A 369 14.36 0.23 6.96
C TRP A 369 15.74 -0.40 6.76
N THR A 370 16.34 -0.11 5.62
CA THR A 370 17.76 -0.32 5.33
C THR A 370 18.34 0.98 4.77
N ILE A 371 19.64 1.21 4.90
CA ILE A 371 20.30 2.39 4.33
C ILE A 371 21.75 2.06 3.96
N ASP A 372 22.17 2.48 2.77
CA ASP A 372 23.58 2.45 2.38
C ASP A 372 24.25 3.77 2.82
N GLU A 373 24.94 3.69 3.95
CA GLU A 373 25.54 4.83 4.66
C GLU A 373 26.35 5.74 3.72
N GLY A 374 25.88 6.98 3.57
CA GLY A 374 26.52 8.01 2.74
C GLY A 374 26.32 7.86 1.22
N LYS A 375 25.63 6.81 0.75
CA LYS A 375 25.35 6.59 -0.68
C LYS A 375 23.89 6.83 -1.06
N GLY A 376 22.98 6.54 -0.15
CA GLY A 376 21.54 6.62 -0.40
C GLY A 376 20.75 7.09 0.81
N PHE A 377 19.46 7.33 0.56
CA PHE A 377 18.46 7.54 1.60
C PHE A 377 17.89 6.19 2.05
N PRO A 378 17.20 6.12 3.20
CA PRO A 378 16.58 4.88 3.66
C PRO A 378 15.71 4.24 2.58
N ASP A 379 15.68 2.91 2.58
CA ASP A 379 14.82 2.08 1.76
C ASP A 379 14.07 1.07 2.61
N LEU A 380 12.89 0.68 2.14
CA LEU A 380 12.12 -0.34 2.82
C LEU A 380 12.75 -1.72 2.56
N ARG A 381 12.93 -2.51 3.60
CA ARG A 381 13.41 -3.90 3.49
C ARG A 381 12.44 -4.77 2.68
N SER A 382 11.16 -4.44 2.67
CA SER A 382 10.15 -5.07 1.81
C SER A 382 10.31 -4.68 0.33
N ASN A 383 11.12 -3.69 -0.04
CA ASN A 383 11.39 -3.30 -1.42
C ASN A 383 12.76 -2.61 -1.59
N PRO A 384 13.89 -3.33 -1.43
CA PRO A 384 15.20 -2.74 -1.59
C PRO A 384 15.41 -2.27 -3.04
N ARG A 385 15.92 -1.05 -3.22
CA ARG A 385 16.39 -0.59 -4.54
C ARG A 385 17.69 -1.34 -4.88
N ASN A 386 17.71 -2.03 -6.02
CA ASN A 386 18.91 -2.68 -6.56
C ASN A 386 19.85 -1.69 -7.26
#